data_AF-A0AAV8E5R5-F1
#
_entry.id   AF-A0AAV8E5R5-F1
#
_cell.length_a   1.000
_cell.length_b   1.000
_cell.length_c   1.000
_cell.angle_alpha   90.00
_cell.angle_beta   90.00
_cell.angle_gamma   90.00
#
_symmetry.space_group_name_H-M   'P 1'
#
loop_
_entity.id
_entity.type
_entity.pdbx_description
1 polymer ?
#
loop_
_entity_poly.entity_id
_entity_poly.type
_entity_poly.pdbx_seq_one_letter_code
_entity_poly.pdbx_strand_id
1 'polypeptide(L)'
;MAVDVEFKVLQTKKEEEEFITGPLSVLMTSVKNNTQVLINCRNNKKLLGRVRAFDRHCNMVLENTREMWAEVFFFLKQYITKLH
;
A
#
# COMPACT_ATOMS: atom_id res chain seq x y z
N MET A 1 -25.70 -10.02 9.04
CA MET A 1 -24.52 -10.06 8.15
C MET A 1 -24.47 -8.74 7.40
N ALA A 2 -23.92 -7.71 8.03
CA ALA A 2 -23.55 -6.46 7.37
C ALA A 2 -22.07 -6.30 7.73
N VAL A 3 -21.20 -6.72 6.82
CA VAL A 3 -19.77 -6.41 6.88
C VAL A 3 -19.57 -5.08 6.19
N ASP A 4 -20.24 -4.05 6.72
CA ASP A 4 -19.81 -2.69 6.46
C ASP A 4 -18.62 -2.47 7.38
N VAL A 5 -17.44 -2.72 6.81
CA VAL A 5 -16.14 -2.34 7.39
C VAL A 5 -16.07 -0.81 7.35
N GLU A 6 -16.93 -0.15 8.12
CA GLU A 6 -16.78 1.24 8.43
C GLU A 6 -15.74 1.29 9.55
N PHE A 7 -14.47 1.13 9.17
CA PHE A 7 -13.34 1.50 10.02
C PHE A 7 -13.39 3.02 10.15
N LYS A 8 -14.29 3.49 11.01
CA LYS A 8 -14.47 4.90 11.30
C LYS A 8 -13.21 5.32 12.03
N VAL A 9 -12.35 6.00 11.30
CA VAL A 9 -11.13 6.61 11.82
C VAL A 9 -11.57 7.45 13.03
N LEU A 10 -11.19 7.03 14.24
CA LEU A 10 -11.37 7.82 15.47
C LEU A 10 -10.40 9.00 15.40
N GLN A 11 -10.64 9.95 14.49
CA GLN A 11 -9.81 11.14 14.35
C GLN A 11 -10.65 12.40 14.41
N THR A 12 -10.02 13.42 14.98
CA THR A 12 -10.63 14.72 15.19
C THR A 12 -10.93 15.36 13.83
N LYS A 13 -12.11 15.98 13.65
CA LYS A 13 -12.54 16.62 12.38
C LYS A 13 -11.47 17.51 11.71
N LYS A 14 -10.61 18.11 12.51
CA LYS A 14 -9.49 18.95 12.07
C LYS A 14 -8.41 18.17 11.33
N GLU A 15 -8.12 16.94 11.75
CA GLU A 15 -7.14 16.06 11.10
C GLU A 15 -7.68 15.58 9.74
N GLU A 16 -8.98 15.29 9.64
CA GLU A 16 -9.62 14.92 8.37
C GLU A 16 -9.44 16.01 7.30
N GLU A 17 -9.58 17.29 7.66
CA GLU A 17 -9.36 18.42 6.75
C GLU A 17 -7.91 18.57 6.30
N GLU A 18 -6.95 18.29 7.19
CA GLU A 18 -5.52 18.26 6.89
C GLU A 18 -5.17 17.11 5.94
N PHE A 19 -5.84 15.96 6.04
CA PHE A 19 -5.67 14.86 5.09
C PHE A 19 -6.26 15.15 3.72
N ILE A 20 -7.33 15.95 3.63
CA ILE A 20 -7.98 16.26 2.34
C ILE A 20 -7.14 17.25 1.52
N THR A 21 -6.49 18.21 2.18
CA THR A 21 -5.77 19.30 1.51
C THR A 21 -4.25 19.11 1.45
N GLY A 22 -3.70 18.20 2.26
CA GLY A 22 -2.26 17.92 2.33
C GLY A 22 -1.74 16.85 1.36
N PRO A 23 -0.43 16.56 1.40
CA PRO A 23 0.21 15.53 0.57
C PRO A 23 -0.30 14.09 0.86
N LEU A 24 -0.92 13.87 2.01
CA LEU A 24 -1.54 12.60 2.40
C LEU A 24 -2.92 12.37 1.75
N SER A 25 -3.48 13.36 1.06
CA SER A 25 -4.73 13.25 0.29
C SER A 25 -4.69 12.16 -0.79
N VAL A 26 -3.49 11.84 -1.29
CA VAL A 26 -3.28 10.74 -2.23
C VAL A 26 -3.62 9.39 -1.60
N LEU A 27 -3.32 9.19 -0.32
CA LEU A 27 -3.65 7.96 0.42
C LEU A 27 -5.15 7.89 0.70
N MET A 28 -5.77 9.01 1.06
CA MET A 28 -7.22 9.11 1.21
C MET A 28 -7.95 8.75 -0.09
N THR A 29 -7.49 9.29 -1.21
CA THR A 29 -8.03 8.94 -2.53
C THR A 29 -7.80 7.46 -2.86
N SER A 30 -6.67 6.90 -2.45
CA SER A 30 -6.34 5.49 -2.69
C SER A 30 -7.23 4.53 -1.91
N VAL A 31 -7.58 4.87 -0.66
CA VAL A 31 -8.53 4.11 0.15
C VAL A 31 -9.93 4.19 -0.45
N LYS A 32 -10.40 5.41 -0.79
CA LYS A 32 -11.74 5.64 -1.38
C LYS A 32 -11.95 4.92 -2.71
N ASN A 33 -10.95 4.99 -3.59
CA ASN A 33 -11.02 4.40 -4.92
C ASN A 33 -10.52 2.93 -4.94
N ASN A 34 -10.07 2.42 -3.79
CA ASN A 34 -9.45 1.10 -3.67
C ASN A 34 -8.35 0.87 -4.74
N THR A 35 -7.54 1.91 -4.98
CA THR A 35 -6.50 1.88 -6.01
C THR A 35 -5.33 1.03 -5.54
N GLN A 36 -4.63 0.44 -6.51
CA GLN A 36 -3.41 -0.29 -6.23
C GLN A 36 -2.25 0.68 -6.01
N VAL A 37 -1.54 0.51 -4.90
CA VAL A 37 -0.39 1.32 -4.51
C VAL A 37 0.88 0.48 -4.52
N LEU A 38 1.99 1.10 -4.94
CA LEU A 38 3.33 0.55 -4.83
C LEU A 38 4.09 1.32 -3.75
N ILE A 39 4.47 0.65 -2.68
CA ILE A 39 5.16 1.23 -1.53
C ILE A 39 6.61 0.79 -1.56
N ASN A 40 7.54 1.75 -1.58
CA ASN A 40 8.96 1.46 -1.46
C ASN A 40 9.36 1.45 0.02
N CYS A 41 9.80 0.31 0.54
CA CYS A 41 10.23 0.16 1.93
C CYS A 41 11.72 0.50 2.08
N ARG A 42 12.13 0.91 3.29
CA ARG A 42 13.54 1.24 3.62
C ARG A 42 14.51 0.07 3.44
N ASN A 43 14.01 -1.16 3.48
CA ASN A 43 14.79 -2.38 3.25
C ASN A 43 14.96 -2.72 1.75
N ASN A 44 14.72 -1.76 0.83
CA ASN A 44 14.76 -1.95 -0.63
C ASN A 44 13.77 -2.99 -1.17
N LYS A 45 12.80 -3.43 -0.36
CA LYS A 45 11.65 -4.19 -0.84
C LYS A 45 10.58 -3.24 -1.34
N LYS A 46 9.82 -3.66 -2.35
CA LYS A 46 8.63 -2.94 -2.80
C LYS A 46 7.39 -3.76 -2.44
N LEU A 47 6.35 -3.13 -1.94
CA LEU A 47 5.07 -3.77 -1.65
C LEU A 47 4.04 -3.28 -2.65
N LEU A 48 3.34 -4.20 -3.32
CA LEU A 48 2.23 -3.88 -4.21
C LEU A 48 0.94 -4.36 -3.56
N GLY A 49 0.04 -3.45 -3.21
CA GLY A 49 -1.17 -3.79 -2.46
C GLY A 49 -2.24 -2.71 -2.57
N ARG A 50 -3.32 -2.85 -1.78
CA ARG A 50 -4.36 -1.82 -1.65
C ARG A 50 -4.44 -1.36 -0.19
N VAL A 51 -4.57 -0.06 0.02
CA VAL A 51 -4.65 0.51 1.37
C VAL A 51 -6.10 0.42 1.87
N ARG A 52 -6.31 -0.13 3.06
CA ARG A 52 -7.61 -0.14 3.75
C ARG A 52 -7.76 0.95 4.79
N ALA A 53 -6.68 1.26 5.49
CA ALA A 53 -6.64 2.33 6.46
C ALA A 53 -5.21 2.88 6.53
N PHE A 54 -5.08 4.14 6.92
CA PHE A 54 -3.80 4.77 7.24
C PHE A 54 -3.97 5.73 8.41
N ASP A 55 -2.87 6.11 9.06
CA ASP A 55 -2.83 7.13 10.10
C ASP A 55 -1.88 8.30 9.75
N ARG A 56 -1.78 9.29 10.65
CA ARG A 56 -0.88 10.44 10.50
C ARG A 56 0.61 10.11 10.48
N HIS A 57 0.99 8.92 10.95
CA HIS A 57 2.37 8.43 10.97
C HIS A 57 2.70 7.60 9.72
N CYS A 58 1.78 7.52 8.76
CA CYS A 58 1.86 6.67 7.58
C CYS A 58 1.91 5.18 7.92
N ASN A 59 1.43 4.76 9.10
CA ASN A 59 1.15 3.35 9.34
C ASN A 59 -0.05 2.98 8.48
N MET A 60 0.06 1.88 7.73
CA MET A 60 -0.98 1.47 6.78
C MET A 60 -1.42 0.04 7.04
N VAL A 61 -2.73 -0.18 6.96
CA VAL A 61 -3.33 -1.51 6.87
C VAL A 61 -3.52 -1.82 5.39
N LEU A 62 -2.88 -2.87 4.90
CA LEU A 62 -2.90 -3.24 3.49
C LEU A 62 -3.65 -4.56 3.27
N GLU A 63 -4.37 -4.65 2.17
CA GLU A 63 -5.01 -5.88 1.68
C GLU A 63 -4.41 -6.32 0.35
N ASN A 64 -4.46 -7.64 0.09
CA ASN A 64 -3.97 -8.26 -1.15
C ASN A 64 -2.52 -7.85 -1.50
N THR A 65 -1.67 -7.74 -0.47
CA THR A 65 -0.30 -7.25 -0.62
C THR A 65 0.63 -8.34 -1.16
N ARG A 66 1.41 -8.00 -2.18
CA ARG A 66 2.50 -8.82 -2.71
C ARG A 66 3.83 -8.13 -2.48
N GLU A 67 4.78 -8.86 -1.92
CA GLU A 67 6.16 -8.39 -1.84
C GLU A 67 6.84 -8.56 -3.21
N MET A 68 7.45 -7.48 -3.69
CA MET A 68 8.25 -7.41 -4.90
C MET A 68 9.68 -7.10 -4.49
N TRP A 69 10.53 -8.12 -4.43
CA TRP A 69 11.97 -7.95 -4.40
C TRP A 69 12.55 -8.30 -5.76
N ALA A 70 13.58 -7.58 -6.20
CA ALA A 70 14.33 -7.97 -7.37
C ALA A 70 15.09 -9.26 -7.03
N GLU A 71 14.48 -10.41 -7.32
CA GLU A 71 15.26 -11.62 -7.53
C GLU A 71 16.01 -11.44 -8.85
N VAL A 72 17.18 -10.82 -8.81
CA VAL A 72 18.18 -10.97 -9.89
C VAL A 72 18.37 -12.48 -10.17
N PHE A 73 18.17 -13.32 -9.16
CA PHE A 73 18.15 -14.78 -9.25
C PHE A 73 17.03 -15.39 -10.11
N PHE A 74 15.87 -14.77 -10.31
CA PHE A 74 14.84 -15.31 -11.22
C PHE A 74 15.27 -15.15 -12.69
N PHE A 75 15.85 -14.00 -13.04
CA PHE A 75 16.40 -13.80 -14.38
C PHE A 75 17.62 -14.69 -14.63
N LEU A 76 18.52 -14.84 -13.64
CA LEU A 76 19.66 -15.73 -13.76
C LEU A 76 19.25 -17.21 -13.82
N LYS A 77 18.26 -17.65 -13.03
CA LYS A 77 17.75 -19.03 -13.14
C LYS A 77 17.15 -19.27 -14.53
N GLN A 78 16.32 -18.36 -15.04
CA GLN A 78 15.74 -18.53 -16.36
C GLN A 78 16.80 -18.47 -17.48
N TYR A 79 17.84 -17.64 -17.34
CA TYR A 79 18.94 -17.56 -18.30
C TYR A 79 19.82 -18.83 -18.27
N ILE A 80 20.13 -19.35 -17.08
CA ILE A 80 20.90 -20.59 -16.89
C ILE A 80 20.09 -21.81 -17.36
N THR A 81 18.80 -21.92 -17.05
CA THR A 81 17.95 -23.04 -17.51
C THR A 81 17.63 -23.00 -19.00
N LYS A 82 17.79 -21.86 -19.68
CA LYS A 82 17.66 -21.74 -21.14
C LYS A 82 18.96 -22.07 -21.88
N LEU A 83 20.08 -22.21 -21.16
CA LEU A 83 21.40 -22.49 -21.73
C LEU A 83 21.75 -23.98 -21.75
N HIS A 84 20.80 -24.85 -21.40
CA HIS A 84 20.97 -26.31 -21.28
C HIS A 84 19.75 -27.02 -21.86
#